data_AF-A0A4R0YPL5-F1
#
_entry.id   AF-A0A4R0YPL5-F1
#
_cell.length_a   1.000
_cell.length_b   1.000
_cell.length_c   1.000
_cell.angle_alpha   90.00
_cell.angle_beta   90.00
_cell.angle_gamma   90.00
#
_symmetry.space_group_name_H-M   'P 1'
#
loop_
_entity.id
_entity.type
_entity.pdbx_description
1 polymer ?
#
loop_
_entity_poly.entity_id
_entity_poly.type
_entity_poly.pdbx_seq_one_letter_code
_entity_poly.pdbx_strand_id
1 'polypeptide(L)'
;MLGLAHVQAANAARDPMCAPLKAFVASIAPKESKQVLFRTSWFGGFKDDPQTERSVMAKRCDDSGYAPGRTLCDALITYGVTEFAELNAMSAIHCLAPDMRFGRHTTLRRIDLEISSGTDSRGSFITLHFAPDEAIGGNVLTITAKGY
;
A
#
# COMPACT_ATOMS: atom_id res chain seq x y z
N MET A 1 34.81 1.73 7.68
CA MET A 1 33.64 1.99 6.81
C MET A 1 32.42 1.23 7.33
N LEU A 2 31.85 1.67 8.45
CA LEU A 2 30.66 1.08 9.08
C LEU A 2 29.77 2.26 9.46
N GLY A 3 28.65 2.47 8.77
CA GLY A 3 27.79 3.62 9.12
C GLY A 3 26.62 3.97 8.21
N LEU A 4 26.40 3.29 7.07
CA LEU A 4 25.32 3.69 6.14
C LEU A 4 24.18 2.67 5.98
N ALA A 5 24.33 1.44 6.49
CA ALA A 5 23.27 0.44 6.43
C ALA A 5 22.15 0.66 7.47
N HIS A 6 22.40 1.44 8.53
CA HIS A 6 21.46 1.61 9.65
C HIS A 6 20.39 2.70 9.43
N VAL A 7 20.56 3.59 8.45
CA VAL A 7 19.64 4.73 8.25
C VAL A 7 18.34 4.31 7.54
N GLN A 8 18.39 3.31 6.65
CA GLN A 8 17.21 2.87 5.89
C GLN A 8 16.26 1.96 6.67
N ALA A 9 16.78 1.07 7.52
CA ALA A 9 15.96 0.20 8.38
C ALA A 9 15.22 1.01 9.48
N ALA A 10 15.84 2.07 9.99
CA ALA A 10 15.24 2.92 11.03
C ALA A 10 14.01 3.71 10.54
N ASN A 11 13.84 3.94 9.23
CA ASN A 11 12.70 4.66 8.67
C ASN A 11 11.45 3.79 8.47
N ALA A 12 11.59 2.46 8.27
CA ALA A 12 10.43 1.56 8.18
C ALA A 12 9.63 1.53 9.48
N ALA A 13 10.34 1.52 10.62
CA ALA A 13 9.73 1.52 11.94
C ALA A 13 9.01 2.83 12.28
N ARG A 14 9.19 3.89 11.48
CA ARG A 14 8.62 5.23 11.68
C ARG A 14 7.57 5.61 10.65
N ASP A 15 7.40 4.84 9.57
CA ASP A 15 6.34 5.11 8.61
C ASP A 15 4.98 4.82 9.30
N PRO A 16 4.10 5.83 9.44
CA PRO A 16 2.84 5.68 10.14
C PRO A 16 1.88 4.69 9.45
N MET A 17 2.14 4.30 8.20
CA MET A 17 1.38 3.25 7.51
C MET A 17 1.78 1.83 7.93
N CYS A 18 3.00 1.61 8.44
CA CYS A 18 3.47 0.24 8.69
C CYS A 18 2.68 -0.50 9.77
N ALA A 19 2.29 0.18 10.85
CA ALA A 19 1.53 -0.45 11.92
C ALA A 19 0.11 -0.87 11.46
N PRO A 20 -0.71 0.01 10.84
CA PRO A 20 -1.99 -0.37 10.25
C PRO A 20 -1.88 -1.48 9.20
N LEU A 21 -0.87 -1.42 8.33
CA LEU A 21 -0.67 -2.43 7.29
C LEU A 21 -0.36 -3.81 7.88
N LYS A 22 0.57 -3.87 8.86
CA LYS A 22 0.89 -5.13 9.54
C LYS A 22 -0.30 -5.68 10.32
N ALA A 23 -1.09 -4.81 10.95
CA ALA A 23 -2.30 -5.20 11.66
C ALA A 23 -3.36 -5.80 10.72
N PHE A 24 -3.59 -5.17 9.56
CA PHE A 24 -4.48 -5.70 8.52
C PHE A 24 -4.04 -7.08 8.02
N VAL A 25 -2.75 -7.26 7.74
CA VAL A 25 -2.20 -8.55 7.28
C VAL A 25 -2.32 -9.64 8.35
N ALA A 26 -2.08 -9.30 9.61
CA ALA A 26 -2.14 -10.23 10.73
C ALA A 26 -3.58 -10.62 11.12
N SER A 27 -4.58 -9.82 10.74
CA SER A 27 -5.97 -10.08 11.12
C SER A 27 -6.69 -11.09 10.23
N ILE A 28 -6.07 -11.57 9.15
CA ILE A 28 -6.70 -12.45 8.16
C ILE A 28 -6.78 -13.89 8.69
N ALA A 29 -7.99 -14.44 8.78
CA ALA A 29 -8.21 -15.82 9.21
C ALA A 29 -7.80 -16.84 8.11
N PRO A 30 -7.56 -18.12 8.44
CA PRO A 30 -7.21 -19.12 7.43
C PRO A 30 -8.31 -19.22 6.37
N LYS A 31 -7.91 -19.29 5.09
CA LYS A 31 -8.81 -19.36 3.93
C LYS A 31 -9.66 -18.12 3.70
N GLU A 32 -9.50 -17.06 4.48
CA GLU A 32 -10.06 -15.75 4.16
C GLU A 32 -9.17 -14.98 3.20
N SER A 33 -9.80 -14.14 2.39
CA SER A 33 -9.12 -13.15 1.56
C SER A 33 -9.75 -11.79 1.79
N LYS A 34 -8.93 -10.79 2.06
CA LYS A 34 -9.37 -9.39 2.21
C LYS A 34 -8.51 -8.49 1.33
N GLN A 35 -9.07 -7.37 0.91
CA GLN A 35 -8.43 -6.44 0.01
C GLN A 35 -8.62 -5.00 0.49
N VAL A 36 -7.58 -4.20 0.28
CA VAL A 36 -7.65 -2.73 0.34
C VAL A 36 -7.21 -2.19 -1.02
N LEU A 37 -7.99 -1.25 -1.58
CA LEU A 37 -7.64 -0.52 -2.80
C LEU A 37 -7.47 0.95 -2.47
N PHE A 38 -6.28 1.48 -2.71
CA PHE A 38 -5.98 2.89 -2.52
C PHE A 38 -5.68 3.54 -3.86
N ARG A 39 -6.52 4.51 -4.23
CA ARG A 39 -6.41 5.27 -5.47
C ARG A 39 -5.94 6.68 -5.18
N THR A 40 -5.05 7.17 -6.03
CA THR A 40 -4.59 8.54 -6.01
C THR A 40 -4.63 9.16 -7.40
N SER A 41 -5.03 10.41 -7.48
CA SER A 41 -5.04 11.20 -8.70
C SER A 41 -4.31 12.51 -8.45
N TRP A 42 -3.44 12.89 -9.40
CA TRP A 42 -2.67 14.12 -9.40
C TRP A 42 -2.99 14.90 -10.68
N PHE A 43 -3.26 16.20 -10.55
CA PHE A 43 -3.85 17.05 -11.59
C PHE A 43 -5.26 16.65 -12.02
N GLY A 44 -6.07 16.14 -11.10
CA GLY A 44 -7.47 15.86 -11.36
C GLY A 44 -8.16 15.08 -10.25
N GLY A 45 -9.45 14.86 -10.46
CA GLY A 45 -10.26 13.89 -9.73
C GLY A 45 -10.20 12.49 -10.32
N PHE A 46 -11.23 11.72 -10.01
CA PHE A 46 -11.51 10.41 -10.58
C PHE A 46 -12.64 10.51 -11.61
N LYS A 47 -12.51 9.81 -12.73
CA LYS A 47 -13.47 9.84 -13.87
C LYS A 47 -14.87 9.37 -13.48
N ASP A 48 -14.97 8.55 -12.43
CA ASP A 48 -16.22 7.99 -11.93
C ASP A 48 -16.89 8.84 -10.84
N ASP A 49 -16.31 9.99 -10.50
CA ASP A 49 -16.78 10.84 -9.41
C ASP A 49 -16.74 12.33 -9.80
N PRO A 50 -17.86 12.84 -10.33
CA PRO A 50 -17.99 14.22 -10.74
C PRO A 50 -17.71 15.24 -9.63
N GLN A 51 -17.81 14.85 -8.34
CA GLN A 51 -17.53 15.77 -7.24
C GLN A 51 -16.04 16.11 -7.15
N THR A 52 -15.18 15.23 -7.66
CA THR A 52 -13.74 15.41 -7.68
C THR A 52 -13.22 16.03 -8.97
N GLU A 53 -14.08 16.32 -9.96
CA GLU A 53 -13.67 16.78 -11.30
C GLU A 53 -12.79 18.04 -11.27
N ARG A 54 -13.00 18.92 -10.28
CA ARG A 54 -12.22 20.16 -10.09
C ARG A 54 -11.07 20.04 -9.08
N SER A 55 -10.85 18.86 -8.53
CA SER A 55 -9.77 18.62 -7.56
C SER A 55 -8.42 18.65 -8.25
N VAL A 56 -7.44 19.30 -7.62
CA VAL A 56 -6.03 19.24 -8.06
C VAL A 56 -5.38 17.92 -7.63
N MET A 57 -5.88 17.34 -6.55
CA MET A 57 -5.46 16.04 -6.04
C MET A 57 -6.67 15.32 -5.43
N ALA A 58 -6.71 14.01 -5.60
CA ALA A 58 -7.75 13.17 -5.01
C ALA A 58 -7.14 11.89 -4.44
N LYS A 59 -7.73 11.41 -3.35
CA LYS A 59 -7.44 10.11 -2.74
C LYS A 59 -8.77 9.40 -2.48
N ARG A 60 -8.81 8.09 -2.74
CA ARG A 60 -9.94 7.23 -2.39
C ARG A 60 -9.41 5.91 -1.89
N CYS A 61 -10.04 5.37 -0.85
CA CYS A 61 -9.70 4.04 -0.35
C CYS A 61 -10.96 3.20 -0.20
N ASP A 62 -10.87 1.92 -0.59
CA ASP A 62 -11.93 0.93 -0.43
C ASP A 62 -11.41 -0.23 0.44
N ASP A 63 -12.07 -0.44 1.57
CA ASP A 63 -11.81 -1.51 2.54
C ASP A 63 -12.83 -2.66 2.49
N SER A 64 -13.82 -2.57 1.59
CA SER A 64 -14.92 -3.54 1.44
C SER A 64 -15.68 -3.85 2.74
N GLY A 65 -15.75 -2.89 3.67
CA GLY A 65 -16.44 -3.03 4.95
C GLY A 65 -15.64 -3.75 6.03
N TYR A 66 -14.39 -4.12 5.80
CA TYR A 66 -13.57 -4.87 6.75
C TYR A 66 -12.88 -3.93 7.75
N ALA A 67 -13.16 -4.06 9.05
CA ALA A 67 -12.70 -3.10 10.06
C ALA A 67 -11.17 -2.89 10.10
N PRO A 68 -10.31 -3.93 10.09
CA PRO A 68 -8.86 -3.73 9.96
C PRO A 68 -8.45 -3.07 8.62
N GLY A 69 -9.18 -3.37 7.54
CA GLY A 69 -8.99 -2.71 6.24
C GLY A 69 -9.32 -1.22 6.31
N ARG A 70 -10.37 -0.83 7.04
CA ARG A 70 -10.75 0.56 7.27
C ARG A 70 -9.65 1.33 7.99
N THR A 71 -9.05 0.77 9.04
CA THR A 71 -7.92 1.40 9.74
C THR A 71 -6.71 1.60 8.83
N LEU A 72 -6.43 0.65 7.94
CA LEU A 72 -5.39 0.81 6.92
C LEU A 72 -5.78 1.90 5.90
N CYS A 73 -7.03 1.93 5.46
CA CYS A 73 -7.53 2.98 4.57
C CYS A 73 -7.41 4.38 5.19
N ASP A 74 -7.76 4.55 6.47
CA ASP A 74 -7.64 5.83 7.18
C ASP A 74 -6.18 6.31 7.18
N ALA A 75 -5.23 5.40 7.40
CA ALA A 75 -3.80 5.69 7.32
C ALA A 75 -3.36 6.05 5.89
N LEU A 76 -3.82 5.32 4.87
CA LEU A 76 -3.50 5.60 3.46
C LEU A 76 -4.07 6.95 3.00
N ILE A 77 -5.30 7.28 3.39
CA ILE A 77 -5.90 8.59 3.11
C ILE A 77 -5.09 9.70 3.78
N THR A 78 -4.73 9.52 5.05
CA THR A 78 -4.02 10.55 5.84
C THR A 78 -2.58 10.76 5.35
N TYR A 79 -1.82 9.68 5.18
CA TYR A 79 -0.36 9.74 5.00
C TYR A 79 0.10 9.42 3.57
N GLY A 80 -0.75 8.81 2.74
CA GLY A 80 -0.38 8.47 1.37
C GLY A 80 -0.09 9.71 0.52
N VAL A 81 0.69 9.55 -0.54
CA VAL A 81 1.08 10.63 -1.45
C VAL A 81 0.34 10.54 -2.78
N THR A 82 -0.03 11.69 -3.36
CA THR A 82 -0.76 11.76 -4.64
C THR A 82 0.16 11.95 -5.84
N GLU A 83 1.10 12.90 -5.76
CA GLU A 83 2.00 13.27 -6.86
C GLU A 83 2.95 12.14 -7.26
N PHE A 84 3.55 11.45 -6.27
CA PHE A 84 4.48 10.34 -6.46
C PHE A 84 3.87 9.04 -5.92
N ALA A 85 2.75 8.63 -6.53
CA ALA A 85 1.90 7.54 -6.05
C ALA A 85 2.64 6.21 -5.81
N GLU A 86 3.73 5.99 -6.54
CA GLU A 86 4.58 4.81 -6.41
C GLU A 86 5.25 4.70 -5.04
N LEU A 87 5.46 5.82 -4.35
CA LEU A 87 6.03 5.82 -3.00
C LEU A 87 5.10 5.11 -2.01
N ASN A 88 3.78 5.12 -2.23
CA ASN A 88 2.85 4.37 -1.40
C ASN A 88 3.11 2.86 -1.49
N ALA A 89 3.37 2.36 -2.71
CA ALA A 89 3.69 0.96 -2.93
C ALA A 89 5.06 0.61 -2.33
N MET A 90 6.07 1.46 -2.53
CA MET A 90 7.40 1.27 -1.95
C MET A 90 7.37 1.27 -0.42
N SER A 91 6.60 2.17 0.21
CA SER A 91 6.36 2.17 1.66
C SER A 91 5.71 0.87 2.13
N ALA A 92 4.64 0.41 1.45
CA ALA A 92 3.98 -0.85 1.80
C ALA A 92 4.93 -2.05 1.70
N ILE A 93 5.76 -2.10 0.65
CA ILE A 93 6.80 -3.12 0.47
C ILE A 93 7.83 -3.05 1.59
N HIS A 94 8.32 -1.85 1.94
CA HIS A 94 9.31 -1.68 3.00
C HIS A 94 8.76 -2.09 4.39
N CYS A 95 7.46 -1.90 4.62
CA CYS A 95 6.80 -2.36 5.84
C CYS A 95 6.74 -3.90 5.93
N LEU A 96 6.45 -4.58 4.82
CA LEU A 96 6.15 -6.02 4.78
C LEU A 96 7.37 -6.90 4.48
N ALA A 97 8.31 -6.39 3.67
CA ALA A 97 9.56 -7.03 3.30
C ALA A 97 10.72 -6.08 3.62
N PRO A 98 11.05 -5.90 4.91
CA PRO A 98 12.04 -4.90 5.36
C PRO A 98 13.47 -5.20 4.92
N ASP A 99 13.74 -6.30 4.22
CA ASP A 99 15.03 -6.59 3.58
C ASP A 99 15.06 -6.22 2.09
N MET A 100 13.90 -5.98 1.47
CA MET A 100 13.82 -5.48 0.10
C MET A 100 14.29 -4.01 0.08
N ARG A 101 15.11 -3.67 -0.91
CA ARG A 101 15.69 -2.34 -1.07
C ARG A 101 15.47 -1.85 -2.50
N PHE A 102 15.05 -0.61 -2.62
CA PHE A 102 15.01 0.10 -3.90
C PHE A 102 16.25 0.99 -4.04
N GLY A 103 16.76 1.11 -5.26
CA GLY A 103 17.84 2.05 -5.56
C GLY A 103 17.38 3.50 -5.38
N ARG A 104 18.32 4.41 -5.10
CA ARG A 104 18.04 5.84 -4.88
C ARG A 104 17.36 6.55 -6.05
N HIS A 105 17.45 5.99 -7.25
CA HIS A 105 16.88 6.54 -8.49
C HIS A 105 15.91 5.56 -9.14
N THR A 106 15.29 4.69 -8.35
CA THR A 106 14.28 3.74 -8.84
C THR A 106 12.90 4.36 -8.69
N THR A 107 12.17 4.42 -9.80
CA THR A 107 10.74 4.76 -9.83
C THR A 107 9.96 3.53 -10.23
N LEU A 108 8.91 3.19 -9.49
CA LEU A 108 8.01 2.10 -9.87
C LEU A 108 6.88 2.64 -10.76
N ARG A 109 6.75 2.10 -11.97
CA ARG A 109 5.58 2.36 -12.83
C ARG A 109 4.48 1.33 -12.63
N ARG A 110 4.88 0.09 -12.38
CA ARG A 110 4.02 -1.04 -12.09
C ARG A 110 4.77 -2.01 -11.19
N ILE A 111 4.06 -2.67 -10.28
CA ILE A 111 4.56 -3.85 -9.60
C ILE A 111 3.44 -4.86 -9.38
N ASP A 112 3.81 -6.14 -9.40
CA ASP A 112 3.02 -7.26 -8.91
C ASP A 112 3.98 -8.11 -8.07
N LEU A 113 3.73 -8.19 -6.76
CA LEU A 113 4.62 -8.80 -5.80
C LEU A 113 3.81 -9.60 -4.78
N GLU A 114 4.21 -10.84 -4.54
CA GLU A 114 3.69 -11.65 -3.43
C GLU A 114 4.72 -11.75 -2.31
N ILE A 115 4.28 -11.50 -1.07
CA ILE A 115 5.07 -11.60 0.15
C ILE A 115 4.35 -12.55 1.11
N SER A 116 5.06 -13.50 1.71
CA SER A 116 4.55 -14.32 2.80
C SER A 116 4.81 -13.65 4.16
N SER A 117 3.83 -13.65 5.06
CA SER A 117 3.98 -13.22 6.45
C SER A 117 3.36 -14.24 7.40
N GLY A 118 4.15 -14.74 8.36
CA GLY A 118 3.69 -15.73 9.34
C GLY A 118 4.72 -16.84 9.56
N THR A 119 4.24 -18.02 9.92
CA THR A 119 5.01 -19.27 10.02
C THR A 119 4.65 -20.21 8.87
N ASP A 120 5.33 -21.36 8.81
CA ASP A 120 5.05 -22.41 7.81
C ASP A 120 3.62 -22.96 7.88
N SER A 121 2.98 -22.88 9.05
CA SER A 121 1.66 -23.46 9.30
C SER A 121 0.54 -22.44 9.47
N ARG A 122 0.87 -21.14 9.58
CA ARG A 122 -0.11 -20.08 9.81
C ARG A 122 0.43 -18.75 9.31
N GLY A 123 -0.30 -18.10 8.42
CA GLY A 123 0.12 -16.79 7.93
C GLY A 123 -0.82 -16.24 6.87
N SER A 124 -0.30 -15.29 6.11
CA SER A 124 -0.96 -14.67 4.98
C SER A 124 0.00 -14.56 3.79
N PHE A 125 -0.48 -14.89 2.60
CA PHE A 125 0.11 -14.44 1.34
C PHE A 125 -0.43 -13.06 1.03
N ILE A 126 0.46 -12.11 0.78
CA ILE A 126 0.13 -10.71 0.57
C ILE A 126 0.54 -10.35 -0.85
N THR A 127 -0.45 -10.09 -1.71
CA THR A 127 -0.22 -9.59 -3.06
C THR A 127 -0.32 -8.06 -3.04
N LEU A 128 0.77 -7.40 -3.41
CA LEU A 128 0.84 -5.97 -3.67
C LEU A 128 0.84 -5.74 -5.17
N HIS A 129 -0.18 -5.05 -5.66
CA HIS A 129 -0.25 -4.59 -7.04
C HIS A 129 -0.25 -3.06 -7.07
N PHE A 130 0.57 -2.46 -7.93
CA PHE A 130 0.52 -1.03 -8.20
C PHE A 130 0.59 -0.80 -9.70
N ALA A 131 -0.29 0.07 -10.22
CA ALA A 131 -0.31 0.46 -11.62
C ALA A 131 -1.13 1.75 -11.81
N PRO A 132 -1.02 2.40 -12.99
CA PRO A 132 -2.02 3.34 -13.45
C PRO A 132 -3.41 2.68 -13.48
N ASP A 133 -4.43 3.40 -13.02
CA ASP A 133 -5.83 2.99 -13.12
C ASP A 133 -6.45 3.69 -14.33
N GLU A 134 -6.42 3.04 -15.50
CA GLU A 134 -6.90 3.68 -16.75
C GLU A 134 -8.43 3.89 -16.74
N ALA A 135 -9.15 3.02 -16.05
CA ALA A 135 -10.61 3.05 -15.97
C ALA A 135 -11.10 4.26 -15.17
N ILE A 136 -10.52 4.48 -13.99
CA ILE A 136 -10.93 5.54 -13.07
C ILE A 136 -10.06 6.79 -13.20
N GLY A 137 -8.85 6.67 -13.76
CA GLY A 137 -7.83 7.71 -13.80
C GLY A 137 -6.94 7.70 -12.55
N GLY A 138 -5.70 8.16 -12.71
CA GLY A 138 -4.70 8.18 -11.63
C GLY A 138 -3.95 6.85 -11.50
N ASN A 139 -3.59 6.49 -10.27
CA ASN A 139 -2.92 5.24 -9.93
C ASN A 139 -3.69 4.48 -8.84
N VAL A 140 -3.51 3.17 -8.80
CA VAL A 140 -4.08 2.30 -7.78
C VAL A 140 -2.98 1.45 -7.15
N LEU A 141 -2.96 1.41 -5.82
CA LEU A 141 -2.29 0.42 -4.99
C LEU A 141 -3.34 -0.55 -4.45
N THR A 142 -3.23 -1.83 -4.81
CA THR A 142 -4.06 -2.89 -4.29
C THR A 142 -3.23 -3.77 -3.35
N ILE A 143 -3.75 -3.99 -2.15
CA ILE A 143 -3.15 -4.83 -1.12
C ILE A 143 -4.14 -5.95 -0.84
N THR A 144 -3.84 -7.16 -1.30
CA THR A 144 -4.66 -8.35 -1.04
C THR A 144 -3.94 -9.25 -0.07
N ALA A 145 -4.61 -9.66 1.01
CA ALA A 145 -4.06 -10.60 1.98
C ALA A 145 -4.95 -11.84 2.06
N LYS A 146 -4.35 -13.02 1.84
CA LYS A 146 -5.01 -14.33 1.85
C LYS A 146 -4.40 -15.21 2.93
N GLY A 147 -5.19 -15.56 3.93
CA GLY A 147 -4.76 -16.38 5.05
C GLY A 147 -4.60 -17.85 4.69
N TYR A 148 -3.57 -18.50 5.24
CA TYR A 148 -3.40 -19.96 5.24
C TYR A 148 -3.29 -20.50 6.67
#